data_AF-A0A0G1IDB6-F1
#
_entry.id   AF-A0A0G1IDB6-F1
#
_cell.length_a   1.000
_cell.length_b   1.000
_cell.length_c   1.000
_cell.angle_alpha   90.00
_cell.angle_beta   90.00
_cell.angle_gamma   90.00
#
_symmetry.space_group_name_H-M   'P 1'
#
loop_
_entity.id
_entity.type
_entity.pdbx_description
1 polymer ?
#
loop_
_entity_poly.entity_id
_entity_poly.type
_entity_poly.pdbx_seq_one_letter_code
_entity_poly.pdbx_strand_id
1 'polypeptide(L)'
;MKNFKLLILIFHFSLLIFNFGARSADAALLINRPLYLGLTSGLVGYWSFDGPDMAGNTAYDRSGNANDGTLINNPTRAVGRIGQALKFDGADDRVDISSPSFNGAEPFTISVWIKPASLGEGSLGRIMSFNNATSDDLRMGVGPLVNFSPNGGAGGDCDSNNITLNVWVHVVFTLSSTGVCTFYIDGVNQT
;
A
#
# COMPACT_ATOMS: atom_id res chain seq x y z
N MET A 1 -46.34 -57.70 70.97
CA MET A 1 -46.34 -56.99 69.66
C MET A 1 -44.98 -56.33 69.51
N LYS A 2 -44.27 -56.57 68.40
CA LYS A 2 -42.85 -56.21 68.20
C LYS A 2 -42.71 -54.74 67.77
N ASN A 3 -41.82 -54.00 68.42
CA ASN A 3 -41.50 -52.59 68.11
C ASN A 3 -40.69 -52.51 66.82
N PHE A 4 -41.23 -51.87 65.78
CA PHE A 4 -40.54 -51.62 64.52
C PHE A 4 -39.80 -50.28 64.61
N LYS A 5 -38.47 -50.27 64.63
CA LYS A 5 -37.67 -49.04 64.56
C LYS A 5 -37.40 -48.72 63.09
N LEU A 6 -37.88 -47.55 62.64
CA LEU A 6 -37.62 -47.02 61.31
C LEU A 6 -36.21 -46.39 61.29
N LEU A 7 -35.32 -46.88 60.43
CA LEU A 7 -33.97 -46.34 60.22
C LEU A 7 -33.99 -45.45 58.97
N ILE A 8 -33.79 -44.15 59.12
CA ILE A 8 -33.71 -43.19 58.00
C ILE A 8 -32.23 -43.04 57.60
N LEU A 9 -31.87 -43.47 56.40
CA LEU A 9 -30.55 -43.22 55.79
C LEU A 9 -30.59 -41.90 55.00
N ILE A 10 -29.70 -40.96 55.35
CA ILE A 10 -29.51 -39.70 54.63
C ILE A 10 -28.32 -39.86 53.67
N PHE A 11 -28.59 -39.85 52.35
CA PHE A 11 -27.56 -39.81 51.32
C PHE A 11 -27.25 -38.35 50.96
N HIS A 12 -26.00 -37.93 51.13
CA HIS A 12 -25.52 -36.62 50.68
C HIS A 12 -25.20 -36.70 49.18
N PHE A 13 -25.94 -35.95 48.36
CA PHE A 13 -25.68 -35.85 46.93
C PHE A 13 -24.91 -34.56 46.65
N SER A 14 -23.60 -34.66 46.42
CA SER A 14 -22.78 -33.52 46.04
C SER A 14 -22.91 -33.26 44.54
N LEU A 15 -23.40 -32.08 44.17
CA LEU A 15 -23.54 -31.64 42.78
C LEU A 15 -22.20 -31.05 42.29
N LEU A 16 -21.59 -31.66 41.28
CA LEU A 16 -20.40 -31.13 40.62
C LEU A 16 -20.83 -30.25 39.43
N ILE A 17 -20.62 -28.94 39.51
CA ILE A 17 -20.95 -28.01 38.43
C ILE A 17 -19.71 -27.85 37.53
N PHE A 18 -19.76 -28.35 36.30
CA PHE A 18 -18.75 -28.05 35.28
C PHE A 18 -19.12 -26.77 34.54
N ASN A 19 -18.38 -25.69 34.80
CA ASN A 19 -18.47 -24.46 34.01
C ASN A 19 -17.77 -24.67 32.66
N PHE A 20 -18.53 -25.04 31.63
CA PHE A 20 -18.07 -24.95 30.24
C PHE A 20 -18.35 -23.55 29.69
N GLY A 21 -17.63 -22.55 30.21
CA GLY A 21 -17.58 -21.25 29.54
C GLY A 21 -16.81 -21.44 28.23
N ALA A 22 -17.48 -21.25 27.08
CA ALA A 22 -16.78 -21.13 25.81
C ALA A 22 -15.78 -19.98 25.96
N ARG A 23 -14.48 -20.28 25.89
CA ARG A 23 -13.47 -19.22 25.81
C ARG A 23 -13.75 -18.48 24.51
N SER A 24 -13.98 -17.17 24.59
CA SER A 24 -13.96 -16.32 23.41
C SER A 24 -12.64 -16.60 22.69
N ALA A 25 -12.72 -17.17 21.50
CA ALA A 25 -11.57 -17.25 20.62
C ALA A 25 -11.45 -15.88 19.98
N ASP A 26 -10.54 -15.06 20.50
CA ASP A 26 -10.16 -13.82 19.83
C ASP A 26 -9.45 -14.22 18.53
N ALA A 27 -10.20 -14.23 17.42
CA ALA A 27 -9.62 -14.38 16.10
C ALA A 27 -8.91 -13.07 15.76
N ALA A 28 -7.61 -12.99 16.06
CA ALA A 28 -6.76 -11.96 15.50
C ALA A 28 -6.58 -12.28 14.01
N LEU A 29 -7.04 -11.39 13.13
CA LEU A 29 -6.57 -11.39 11.75
C LEU A 29 -5.09 -11.01 11.78
N LEU A 30 -4.23 -12.02 11.73
CA LEU A 30 -2.83 -11.81 11.41
C LEU A 30 -2.78 -11.47 9.92
N ILE A 31 -2.88 -10.18 9.59
CA ILE A 31 -2.40 -9.71 8.30
C ILE A 31 -0.89 -9.91 8.37
N ASN A 32 -0.41 -11.05 7.88
CA ASN A 32 1.01 -11.20 7.61
C ASN A 32 1.36 -10.04 6.69
N ARG A 33 2.10 -9.05 7.22
CA ARG A 33 2.84 -8.11 6.39
C ARG A 33 3.60 -9.01 5.39
N PRO A 34 3.56 -8.73 4.08
CA PRO A 34 4.23 -9.58 3.11
C PRO A 34 5.65 -9.86 3.62
N LEU A 35 5.96 -11.14 3.80
CA LEU A 35 7.28 -11.60 4.21
C LEU A 35 8.28 -10.87 3.32
N TYR A 36 9.28 -10.25 3.94
CA TYR A 36 10.39 -9.55 3.30
C TYR A 36 10.70 -10.16 1.93
N LEU A 37 10.39 -9.45 0.84
CA LEU A 37 10.34 -9.98 -0.53
C LEU A 37 11.70 -10.41 -1.10
N GLY A 38 12.76 -10.39 -0.29
CA GLY A 38 14.11 -10.77 -0.72
C GLY A 38 14.71 -9.81 -1.75
N LEU A 39 14.12 -8.62 -1.93
CA LEU A 39 14.71 -7.53 -2.72
C LEU A 39 15.87 -6.91 -1.95
N THR A 40 16.95 -7.67 -1.80
CA THR A 40 18.19 -7.24 -1.13
C THR A 40 19.12 -6.49 -2.08
N SER A 41 18.87 -6.59 -3.40
CA SER A 41 19.66 -5.96 -4.44
C SER A 41 18.73 -5.17 -5.37
N GLY A 42 19.04 -3.89 -5.57
CA GLY A 42 18.34 -3.02 -6.51
C GLY A 42 17.09 -2.29 -5.98
N LEU A 43 16.64 -2.55 -4.75
CA LEU A 43 15.54 -1.78 -4.14
C LEU A 43 16.05 -0.40 -3.72
N VAL A 44 15.49 0.65 -4.32
CA VAL A 44 15.87 2.04 -4.07
C VAL A 44 14.97 2.70 -3.02
N GLY A 45 13.66 2.45 -3.06
CA GLY A 45 12.70 3.07 -2.16
C GLY A 45 11.50 2.17 -1.93
N TYR A 46 11.01 2.14 -0.69
CA TYR A 46 9.81 1.39 -0.32
C TYR A 46 9.03 2.14 0.77
N TRP A 47 7.90 2.72 0.37
CA TRP A 47 6.96 3.40 1.28
C TRP A 47 5.67 2.59 1.35
N SER A 48 5.47 1.87 2.45
CA SER A 48 4.24 1.10 2.69
C SER A 48 3.05 1.98 3.06
N PHE A 49 3.34 3.16 3.65
CA PHE A 49 2.41 4.03 4.34
C PHE A 49 1.63 3.38 5.50
N ASP A 50 2.04 2.20 5.97
CA ASP A 50 1.45 1.56 7.15
C ASP A 50 1.73 2.37 8.42
N GLY A 51 0.87 2.22 9.44
CA GLY A 51 0.98 2.94 10.71
C GLY A 51 2.39 2.95 11.32
N PRO A 52 3.10 1.81 11.45
CA PRO A 52 4.48 1.74 11.96
C PRO A 52 5.54 2.43 11.08
N ASP A 53 5.20 2.71 9.82
CA ASP A 53 6.09 3.31 8.83
C ASP A 53 5.75 4.80 8.60
N MET A 54 4.98 5.40 9.52
CA MET A 54 4.50 6.77 9.42
C MET A 54 4.51 7.49 10.78
N ALA A 55 5.30 8.56 10.92
CA ALA A 55 5.34 9.38 12.15
C ALA A 55 5.27 10.88 11.83
N GLY A 56 4.34 11.61 12.48
CA GLY A 56 4.11 13.02 12.14
C GLY A 56 3.80 13.20 10.65
N ASN A 57 4.57 14.06 9.99
CA ASN A 57 4.54 14.26 8.54
C ASN A 57 5.60 13.43 7.80
N THR A 58 6.21 12.41 8.41
CA THR A 58 7.23 11.56 7.79
C THR A 58 6.63 10.22 7.37
N ALA A 59 6.90 9.83 6.12
CA ALA A 59 6.72 8.49 5.58
C ALA A 59 8.10 7.81 5.49
N TYR A 60 8.33 6.80 6.33
CA TYR A 60 9.63 6.14 6.40
C TYR A 60 9.87 5.24 5.18
N ASP A 61 11.05 5.37 4.60
CA ASP A 61 11.56 4.47 3.59
C ASP A 61 12.08 3.19 4.25
N ARG A 62 11.51 2.06 3.83
CA ARG A 62 11.86 0.73 4.32
C ARG A 62 12.83 -0.01 3.41
N SER A 63 13.35 0.64 2.36
CA SER A 63 14.39 0.07 1.51
C SER A 63 15.76 0.01 2.20
N GLY A 64 16.00 0.90 3.17
CA GLY A 64 17.30 1.07 3.81
C GLY A 64 18.19 2.15 3.16
N ASN A 65 17.71 2.85 2.13
CA ASN A 65 18.46 3.91 1.43
C ASN A 65 18.19 5.33 1.97
N ALA A 66 17.46 5.45 3.07
CA ALA A 66 17.13 6.72 3.72
C ALA A 66 16.39 7.73 2.82
N ASN A 67 15.56 7.23 1.91
CA ASN A 67 14.70 8.07 1.07
C ASN A 67 13.38 8.44 1.79
N ASP A 68 13.44 8.81 3.08
CA ASP A 68 12.25 9.16 3.85
C ASP A 68 11.48 10.32 3.18
N GLY A 69 10.17 10.15 3.07
CA GLY A 69 9.28 11.14 2.45
C GLY A 69 8.68 12.10 3.48
N THR A 70 8.52 13.36 3.11
CA THR A 70 7.81 14.37 3.89
C THR A 70 6.44 14.65 3.28
N LEU A 71 5.38 14.53 4.09
CA LEU A 71 4.01 14.86 3.71
C LEU A 71 3.87 16.37 3.65
N ILE A 72 3.47 16.88 2.49
CA ILE A 72 3.23 18.30 2.24
C ILE A 72 1.76 18.52 1.95
N ASN A 73 1.18 19.57 2.55
CA ASN A 73 -0.23 19.99 2.45
C ASN A 73 -1.28 19.08 3.12
N ASN A 74 -0.80 18.09 3.89
CA ASN A 74 -1.59 17.20 4.75
C ASN A 74 -2.41 16.11 4.02
N PRO A 75 -1.77 15.23 3.20
CA PRO A 75 -2.39 13.99 2.78
C PRO A 75 -2.89 13.21 3.99
N THR A 76 -4.11 12.69 3.89
CA THR A 76 -4.77 12.01 5.02
C THR A 76 -4.55 10.50 4.95
N ARG A 77 -4.52 9.84 6.10
CA ARG A 77 -4.41 8.37 6.16
C ARG A 77 -5.77 7.73 5.87
N ALA A 78 -5.80 6.69 5.04
CA ALA A 78 -7.01 5.95 4.69
C ALA A 78 -6.73 4.44 4.60
N VAL A 79 -7.80 3.63 4.51
CA VAL A 79 -7.67 2.19 4.27
C VAL A 79 -7.08 1.98 2.87
N GLY A 80 -5.93 1.29 2.81
CA GLY A 80 -5.21 0.99 1.59
C GLY A 80 -5.72 -0.28 0.89
N ARG A 81 -5.13 -0.61 -0.27
CA ARG A 81 -5.29 -1.95 -0.85
C ARG A 81 -4.69 -3.02 0.06
N ILE A 82 -3.52 -2.71 0.61
CA ILE A 82 -2.79 -3.50 1.59
C ILE A 82 -2.58 -2.56 2.78
N GLY A 83 -3.12 -2.91 3.94
CA GLY A 83 -2.95 -2.09 5.15
C GLY A 83 -3.50 -0.66 5.01
N GLN A 84 -2.63 0.34 5.16
CA GLN A 84 -2.96 1.76 5.09
C GLN A 84 -2.45 2.38 3.79
N ALA A 85 -3.09 3.45 3.33
CA ALA A 85 -2.61 4.29 2.24
C ALA A 85 -2.74 5.78 2.61
N LEU A 86 -2.17 6.64 1.77
CA LEU A 86 -2.44 8.07 1.78
C LEU A 86 -3.55 8.42 0.79
N LYS A 87 -4.43 9.31 1.21
CA LYS A 87 -5.47 9.94 0.41
C LYS A 87 -5.10 11.40 0.19
N PHE A 88 -4.99 11.75 -1.08
CA PHE A 88 -4.69 13.08 -1.58
C PHE A 88 -5.99 13.80 -1.93
N ASP A 89 -6.08 15.08 -1.62
CA ASP A 89 -7.27 15.91 -1.87
C ASP A 89 -7.46 16.30 -3.35
N GLY A 90 -6.40 16.16 -4.15
CA GLY A 90 -6.38 16.47 -5.58
C GLY A 90 -6.00 17.91 -5.92
N ALA A 91 -5.56 18.71 -4.94
CA ALA A 91 -5.08 20.07 -5.15
C ALA A 91 -3.55 20.12 -5.16
N ASP A 92 -2.90 19.96 -4.02
CA ASP A 92 -1.45 20.15 -3.87
C ASP A 92 -0.77 19.21 -2.86
N ASP A 93 -1.51 18.22 -2.37
CA ASP A 93 -1.02 17.15 -1.52
C ASP A 93 0.07 16.31 -2.22
N ARG A 94 1.18 16.05 -1.52
CA ARG A 94 2.22 15.14 -2.00
C ARG A 94 3.07 14.55 -0.86
N VAL A 95 3.81 13.50 -1.20
CA VAL A 95 4.96 13.04 -0.42
C VAL A 95 6.21 13.50 -1.16
N ASP A 96 6.98 14.38 -0.53
CA ASP A 96 8.21 14.95 -1.07
C ASP A 96 9.43 14.16 -0.60
N ILE A 97 10.29 13.76 -1.53
CA ILE A 97 11.58 13.14 -1.24
C ILE A 97 12.63 14.11 -1.76
N SER A 98 13.14 14.97 -0.88
CA SER A 98 13.94 16.12 -1.32
C SER A 98 15.35 15.75 -1.83
N SER A 99 15.87 14.60 -1.42
CA SER A 99 17.21 14.11 -1.82
C SER A 99 17.14 12.63 -2.20
N PRO A 100 16.45 12.26 -3.30
CA PRO A 100 16.29 10.87 -3.67
C PRO A 100 17.63 10.27 -4.12
N SER A 101 17.92 9.04 -3.70
CA SER A 101 19.11 8.30 -4.15
C SER A 101 19.05 7.83 -5.61
N PHE A 102 17.94 8.09 -6.30
CA PHE A 102 17.67 7.73 -7.69
C PHE A 102 17.21 8.94 -8.47
N ASN A 103 17.64 9.04 -9.73
CA ASN A 103 17.42 10.19 -10.60
C ASN A 103 16.74 9.86 -11.93
N GLY A 104 16.33 8.60 -12.16
CA GLY A 104 15.67 8.22 -13.41
C GLY A 104 16.57 7.88 -14.59
N ALA A 105 17.90 7.99 -14.47
CA ALA A 105 18.82 7.82 -15.60
C ALA A 105 19.17 6.36 -15.91
N GLU A 106 19.15 5.50 -14.90
CA GLU A 106 19.47 4.07 -15.02
C GLU A 106 18.20 3.23 -15.19
N PRO A 107 18.28 2.00 -15.75
CA PRO A 107 17.13 1.10 -15.85
C PRO A 107 16.47 0.87 -14.50
N PHE A 108 15.14 0.89 -14.48
CA PHE A 108 14.42 0.88 -13.22
C PHE A 108 13.01 0.32 -13.35
N THR A 109 12.39 0.09 -12.20
CA THR A 109 10.99 -0.33 -12.10
C THR A 109 10.30 0.47 -11.00
N ILE A 110 9.11 0.98 -11.28
CA ILE A 110 8.21 1.55 -10.29
C ILE A 110 7.01 0.60 -10.17
N SER A 111 6.59 0.31 -8.94
CA SER A 111 5.40 -0.48 -8.65
C SER A 111 4.60 0.20 -7.55
N VAL A 112 3.31 0.45 -7.79
CA VAL A 112 2.46 1.20 -6.87
C VAL A 112 1.01 0.75 -6.95
N TRP A 113 0.33 0.75 -5.81
CA TRP A 113 -1.12 0.62 -5.74
C TRP A 113 -1.75 2.01 -5.72
N ILE A 114 -2.71 2.26 -6.61
CA ILE A 114 -3.44 3.53 -6.67
C ILE A 114 -4.95 3.29 -6.70
N LYS A 115 -5.70 4.30 -6.25
CA LYS A 115 -7.16 4.37 -6.40
C LYS A 115 -7.55 5.76 -6.86
N PRO A 116 -7.39 6.08 -8.16
CA PRO A 116 -7.66 7.42 -8.67
C PRO A 116 -9.15 7.76 -8.52
N ALA A 117 -9.46 8.92 -7.93
CA ALA A 117 -10.83 9.42 -7.81
C ALA A 117 -11.26 10.24 -9.05
N SER A 118 -10.28 10.79 -9.78
CA SER A 118 -10.41 11.54 -11.02
C SER A 118 -9.17 11.33 -11.89
N LEU A 119 -9.15 11.94 -13.08
CA LEU A 119 -7.96 12.00 -13.94
C LEU A 119 -7.00 13.14 -13.55
N GLY A 120 -7.21 13.78 -12.40
CA GLY A 120 -6.42 14.93 -11.95
C GLY A 120 -6.67 16.22 -12.75
N GLU A 121 -5.90 17.26 -12.43
CA GLU A 121 -5.98 18.58 -13.06
C GLU A 121 -5.67 18.48 -14.56
N GLY A 122 -6.53 19.03 -15.41
CA GLY A 122 -6.33 19.00 -16.86
C GLY A 122 -6.28 17.59 -17.48
N SER A 123 -6.73 16.56 -16.76
CA SER A 123 -6.49 15.15 -17.10
C SER A 123 -5.00 14.76 -17.11
N LEU A 124 -4.22 15.33 -16.19
CA LEU A 124 -2.78 15.09 -15.99
C LEU A 124 -2.49 14.79 -14.51
N GLY A 125 -3.32 13.97 -13.86
CA GLY A 125 -3.10 13.51 -12.49
C GLY A 125 -1.70 12.92 -12.33
N ARG A 126 -1.04 13.15 -11.20
CA ARG A 126 0.35 12.73 -10.97
C ARG A 126 0.40 11.65 -9.91
N ILE A 127 1.05 10.53 -10.22
CA ILE A 127 1.36 9.46 -9.26
C ILE A 127 2.77 9.67 -8.71
N MET A 128 3.72 10.03 -9.58
CA MET A 128 5.12 10.32 -9.24
C MET A 128 5.68 11.35 -10.22
N SER A 129 6.54 12.24 -9.74
CA SER A 129 7.32 13.14 -10.60
C SER A 129 8.66 13.49 -9.97
N PHE A 130 9.67 13.69 -10.81
CA PHE A 130 10.92 14.34 -10.43
C PHE A 130 10.85 15.84 -10.76
N ASN A 131 11.65 16.66 -10.07
CA ASN A 131 11.81 18.13 -10.23
C ASN A 131 10.55 18.98 -10.48
N ASN A 132 9.44 18.68 -9.79
CA ASN A 132 8.19 19.46 -9.86
C ASN A 132 7.48 19.46 -11.24
N ALA A 133 7.75 18.49 -12.11
CA ALA A 133 6.98 18.23 -13.33
C ALA A 133 6.99 19.38 -14.37
N THR A 134 8.18 19.90 -14.68
CA THR A 134 8.42 20.60 -15.95
C THR A 134 8.23 19.67 -17.14
N SER A 135 8.16 20.22 -18.37
CA SER A 135 8.02 19.41 -19.60
C SER A 135 9.07 18.31 -19.74
N ASP A 136 10.20 18.50 -19.05
CA ASP A 136 11.39 17.69 -19.18
C ASP A 136 11.55 16.73 -18.00
N ASP A 137 10.53 16.52 -17.16
CA ASP A 137 10.67 15.67 -15.98
C ASP A 137 10.22 14.23 -16.17
N LEU A 138 10.88 13.36 -15.41
CA LEU A 138 10.44 11.99 -15.19
C LEU A 138 9.09 12.01 -14.47
N ARG A 139 8.03 11.56 -15.12
CA ARG A 139 6.67 11.63 -14.57
C ARG A 139 5.86 10.38 -14.88
N MET A 140 5.09 9.93 -13.89
CA MET A 140 4.07 8.91 -14.04
C MET A 140 2.74 9.51 -13.61
N GLY A 141 1.75 9.48 -14.50
CA GLY A 141 0.48 10.16 -14.29
C GLY A 141 -0.73 9.32 -14.67
N VAL A 142 -1.90 9.83 -14.31
CA VAL A 142 -3.21 9.34 -14.74
C VAL A 142 -3.90 10.48 -15.48
N GLY A 143 -4.08 10.33 -16.78
CA GLY A 143 -4.98 11.11 -17.61
C GLY A 143 -6.04 10.20 -18.22
N PRO A 144 -6.47 10.40 -19.47
CA PRO A 144 -7.25 9.39 -20.18
C PRO A 144 -6.56 8.01 -20.13
N LEU A 145 -5.23 8.02 -20.10
CA LEU A 145 -4.32 6.88 -20.00
C LEU A 145 -3.40 7.06 -18.78
N VAL A 146 -2.84 5.98 -18.24
CA VAL A 146 -1.69 6.08 -17.33
C VAL A 146 -0.45 6.28 -18.20
N ASN A 147 0.27 7.39 -17.99
CA ASN A 147 1.37 7.78 -18.86
C ASN A 147 2.69 7.83 -18.12
N PHE A 148 3.78 7.58 -18.84
CA PHE A 148 5.12 7.84 -18.37
C PHE A 148 5.91 8.64 -19.41
N SER A 149 6.53 9.73 -18.95
CA SER A 149 7.40 10.59 -19.76
C SER A 149 8.80 10.54 -19.14
N PRO A 150 9.81 9.98 -19.83
CA PRO A 150 11.20 10.09 -19.42
C PRO A 150 11.73 11.52 -19.61
N ASN A 151 12.70 11.90 -18.80
CA ASN A 151 13.27 13.24 -18.66
C ASN A 151 13.66 13.87 -20.03
N GLY A 152 13.01 14.97 -20.43
CA GLY A 152 13.51 15.91 -21.46
C GLY A 152 13.62 15.44 -22.91
N GLY A 153 13.10 14.26 -23.26
CA GLY A 153 12.88 13.90 -24.67
C GLY A 153 13.72 12.75 -25.22
N ALA A 154 13.23 12.27 -26.37
CA ALA A 154 13.69 11.11 -27.15
C ALA A 154 13.37 9.73 -26.51
N GLY A 155 12.08 9.40 -26.45
CA GLY A 155 11.62 8.04 -26.09
C GLY A 155 10.16 7.75 -26.47
N GLY A 156 9.34 8.80 -26.61
CA GLY A 156 7.89 8.66 -26.73
C GLY A 156 7.25 8.49 -25.36
N ASP A 157 6.07 9.09 -25.16
CA ASP A 157 5.27 8.82 -23.98
C ASP A 157 4.82 7.35 -24.03
N CYS A 158 4.92 6.66 -22.89
CA CYS A 158 4.46 5.29 -22.77
C CYS A 158 3.08 5.31 -22.13
N ASP A 159 2.07 5.03 -22.93
CA ASP A 159 0.67 5.13 -22.52
C ASP A 159 0.07 3.74 -22.28
N SER A 160 -0.72 3.61 -21.22
CA SER A 160 -1.56 2.43 -20.98
C SER A 160 -2.91 2.53 -21.71
N ASN A 161 -3.76 1.51 -21.54
CA ASN A 161 -5.20 1.66 -21.78
C ASN A 161 -5.88 2.47 -20.67
N ASN A 162 -7.15 2.84 -20.87
CA ASN A 162 -7.96 3.56 -19.88
C ASN A 162 -7.94 2.86 -18.52
N ILE A 163 -7.81 3.65 -17.45
CA ILE A 163 -7.93 3.19 -16.07
C ILE A 163 -9.37 3.34 -15.58
N THR A 164 -9.84 2.40 -14.77
CA THR A 164 -11.14 2.54 -14.09
C THR A 164 -10.96 3.40 -12.84
N LEU A 165 -11.80 4.42 -12.68
CA LEU A 165 -11.79 5.28 -11.48
C LEU A 165 -12.41 4.58 -10.28
N ASN A 166 -12.03 5.03 -9.08
CA ASN A 166 -12.59 4.60 -7.80
C ASN A 166 -12.41 3.12 -7.47
N VAL A 167 -11.50 2.43 -8.16
CA VAL A 167 -11.07 1.07 -7.87
C VAL A 167 -9.57 1.03 -7.62
N TRP A 168 -9.13 0.12 -6.75
CA TRP A 168 -7.70 -0.13 -6.57
C TRP A 168 -7.14 -0.84 -7.79
N VAL A 169 -6.06 -0.30 -8.35
CA VAL A 169 -5.30 -0.95 -9.42
C VAL A 169 -3.83 -0.99 -9.05
N HIS A 170 -3.16 -2.06 -9.48
CA HIS A 170 -1.71 -2.18 -9.38
C HIS A 170 -1.08 -1.71 -10.67
N VAL A 171 -0.25 -0.67 -10.57
CA VAL A 171 0.47 -0.08 -11.69
C VAL A 171 1.95 -0.44 -11.56
N VAL A 172 2.51 -1.01 -12.62
CA VAL A 172 3.95 -1.26 -12.73
C VAL A 172 4.47 -0.67 -14.02
N PHE A 173 5.58 0.04 -13.92
CA PHE A 173 6.34 0.59 -15.04
C PHE A 173 7.76 0.05 -14.99
N THR A 174 8.32 -0.32 -16.14
CA THR A 174 9.74 -0.69 -16.26
C THR A 174 10.40 0.09 -17.39
N LEU A 175 11.63 0.56 -17.18
CA LEU A 175 12.52 1.09 -18.22
C LEU A 175 13.74 0.19 -18.35
N SER A 176 13.99 -0.34 -19.55
CA SER A 176 15.18 -1.16 -19.84
C SER A 176 16.42 -0.29 -20.14
N SER A 177 17.60 -0.91 -20.14
CA SER A 177 18.85 -0.28 -20.59
C SER A 177 18.87 0.10 -22.06
N THR A 178 17.96 -0.44 -22.85
CA THR A 178 17.78 -0.08 -24.27
C THR A 178 16.72 1.00 -24.47
N GLY A 179 16.18 1.59 -23.39
CA GLY A 179 15.15 2.61 -23.45
C GLY A 179 13.75 2.08 -23.74
N VAL A 180 13.53 0.76 -23.66
CA VAL A 180 12.20 0.17 -23.83
C VAL A 180 11.42 0.34 -22.54
N CYS A 181 10.28 1.02 -22.64
CA CYS A 181 9.31 1.08 -21.55
C CYS A 181 8.30 -0.07 -21.66
N THR A 182 7.83 -0.55 -20.51
CA THR A 182 6.74 -1.54 -20.46
C THR A 182 5.83 -1.20 -19.30
N PHE A 183 4.53 -1.30 -19.52
CA PHE A 183 3.51 -0.91 -18.56
C PHE A 183 2.61 -2.10 -18.23
N TYR A 184 2.30 -2.28 -16.95
CA TYR A 184 1.39 -3.32 -16.48
C TYR A 184 0.30 -2.71 -15.60
N ILE A 185 -0.94 -3.12 -15.85
CA ILE A 185 -2.10 -2.83 -14.99
C ILE A 185 -2.64 -4.16 -14.50
N ASP A 186 -2.70 -4.33 -13.17
CA ASP A 186 -3.13 -5.58 -12.51
C ASP A 186 -2.41 -6.83 -13.07
N GLY A 187 -1.13 -6.67 -13.41
CA GLY A 187 -0.26 -7.71 -13.96
C GLY A 187 -0.40 -7.95 -15.47
N VAL A 188 -1.28 -7.24 -16.17
CA VAL A 188 -1.47 -7.36 -17.63
C VAL A 188 -0.65 -6.30 -18.36
N ASN A 189 0.18 -6.72 -19.31
CA ASN A 189 0.96 -5.82 -20.16
C ASN A 189 0.03 -4.94 -21.03
N GLN A 190 0.33 -3.64 -21.11
CA GLN A 190 -0.45 -2.63 -21.82
C GLN A 190 0.26 -2.04 -23.06
N THR A 191 1.56 -2.27 -23.21
CA THR A 191 2.39 -1.74 -24.31
C THR A 191 2.51 -2.70 -25.48
#